data_AF-A0AA91GFU6-F1
#
_entry.id   AF-A0AA91GFU6-F1
#
_cell.length_a   1.000
_cell.length_b   1.000
_cell.length_c   1.000
_cell.angle_alpha   90.00
_cell.angle_beta   90.00
_cell.angle_gamma   90.00
#
_symmetry.space_group_name_H-M   'P 1'
#
loop_
_entity.id
_entity.type
_entity.pdbx_description
1 polymer ?
#
loop_
_entity_poly.entity_id
_entity_poly.type
_entity_poly.pdbx_seq_one_letter_code
_entity_poly.pdbx_strand_id
1 'polypeptide(L)'
;MIDEAFKNYANFQQTQNSREFFNWAWGFKVKVKSSIDEWMNKAGGEAGKLLRSLPCKTDQWWYFLDHPELSPDNNLAERTLRLAVTKRKVSGGSRSMERFKHTANLLTVVQTCRRQGRSVIEFFEQAILAMVNPDIQAPSLIPQI
;
A
#
# COMPACT_ATOMS: atom_id res chain seq x y z
N MET A 1 -3.26 -22.00 0.91
CA MET A 1 -1.99 -21.45 0.36
C MET A 1 -1.68 -20.08 0.93
N ILE A 2 -2.61 -19.12 0.92
CA ILE A 2 -2.39 -17.79 1.53
C ILE A 2 -2.06 -17.92 3.03
N ASP A 3 -2.86 -18.70 3.79
CA ASP A 3 -2.60 -18.91 5.22
C ASP A 3 -1.23 -19.54 5.51
N GLU A 4 -0.77 -20.42 4.64
CA GLU A 4 0.55 -21.06 4.73
C GLU A 4 1.65 -20.01 4.58
N ALA A 5 1.51 -19.08 3.63
CA ALA A 5 2.47 -18.02 3.42
C ALA A 5 2.51 -17.02 4.59
N PHE A 6 1.34 -16.67 5.12
CA PHE A 6 1.24 -15.74 6.25
C PHE A 6 1.80 -16.35 7.53
N LYS A 7 1.58 -17.65 7.76
CA LYS A 7 2.18 -18.39 8.89
C LYS A 7 3.70 -18.43 8.80
N ASN A 8 4.26 -18.75 7.63
CA ASN A 8 5.71 -18.79 7.47
C ASN A 8 6.35 -17.40 7.57
N TYR A 9 5.68 -16.36 7.07
CA TYR A 9 6.11 -14.98 7.28
C TYR A 9 6.10 -14.61 8.77
N ALA A 10 5.04 -14.95 9.51
CA ALA A 10 4.97 -14.70 10.94
C ALA A 10 6.07 -15.44 11.72
N ASN A 11 6.39 -16.68 11.32
CA ASN A 11 7.51 -17.43 11.88
C ASN A 11 8.85 -16.74 11.58
N PHE A 12 9.06 -16.29 10.35
CA PHE A 12 10.27 -15.54 9.97
C PHE A 12 10.42 -14.26 10.81
N GLN A 13 9.35 -13.51 11.06
CA GLN A 13 9.41 -12.32 11.91
C GLN A 13 9.86 -12.62 13.35
N GLN A 14 9.60 -13.84 13.85
CA GLN A 14 10.03 -14.29 15.18
C GLN A 14 11.46 -14.84 15.18
N THR A 15 11.82 -15.65 14.17
CA THR A 15 13.11 -16.38 14.13
C THR A 15 14.23 -15.61 13.44
N GLN A 16 13.89 -14.67 12.56
CA GLN A 16 14.79 -13.92 11.69
C GLN A 16 15.71 -14.83 10.85
N ASN A 17 15.32 -16.08 10.61
CA ASN A 17 16.08 -17.04 9.81
C ASN A 17 15.80 -16.87 8.32
N SER A 18 16.55 -15.97 7.67
CA SER A 18 16.37 -15.67 6.24
C SER A 18 16.62 -16.88 5.33
N ARG A 19 17.60 -17.73 5.65
CA ARG A 19 17.96 -18.87 4.78
C ARG A 19 16.82 -19.88 4.71
N GLU A 20 16.24 -20.22 5.86
CA GLU A 20 15.10 -21.13 5.93
C GLU A 20 13.87 -20.55 5.25
N PHE A 21 13.60 -19.26 5.49
CA PHE A 21 12.49 -18.55 4.86
C PHE A 21 12.60 -18.53 3.33
N PHE A 22 13.75 -18.15 2.76
CA PHE A 22 13.92 -18.10 1.31
C PHE A 22 13.89 -19.49 0.65
N ASN A 23 14.46 -20.51 1.30
CA ASN A 23 14.36 -21.89 0.82
C ASN A 23 12.89 -22.36 0.77
N TRP A 24 12.12 -22.10 1.83
CA TRP A 24 10.70 -22.41 1.85
C TRP A 24 9.92 -21.58 0.81
N ALA A 25 10.19 -20.29 0.71
CA ALA A 25 9.52 -19.37 -0.21
C ALA A 25 9.70 -19.79 -1.67
N TRP A 26 10.89 -20.26 -2.05
CA TRP A 26 11.15 -20.80 -3.38
C TRP A 26 10.25 -22.00 -3.69
N GLY A 27 10.20 -22.98 -2.78
CA GLY A 27 9.31 -24.15 -2.93
C GLY A 27 7.83 -23.77 -2.97
N PHE A 28 7.44 -22.79 -2.16
CA PHE A 28 6.09 -22.25 -2.13
C PHE A 28 5.70 -21.60 -3.47
N LYS A 29 6.57 -20.80 -4.08
CA LYS A 29 6.32 -20.18 -5.40
C LYS A 29 6.12 -21.22 -6.49
N VAL A 30 6.92 -22.29 -6.49
CA VAL A 30 6.75 -23.41 -7.44
C VAL A 30 5.40 -24.09 -7.23
N LYS A 31 5.02 -24.35 -5.97
CA LYS A 31 3.72 -24.93 -5.60
C LYS A 31 2.56 -24.04 -6.06
N VAL A 32 2.64 -22.72 -5.88
CA VAL A 32 1.64 -21.75 -6.37
C VAL A 32 1.48 -21.85 -7.88
N LYS A 33 2.59 -21.81 -8.62
CA LYS A 33 2.55 -21.88 -10.09
C LYS A 33 1.90 -23.18 -10.57
N SER A 34 2.32 -24.31 -10.02
CA SER A 34 1.74 -25.61 -10.35
C SER A 34 0.24 -25.68 -10.03
N SER A 35 -0.20 -25.08 -8.92
CA SER A 35 -1.62 -25.03 -8.55
C SER A 35 -2.43 -24.17 -9.51
N ILE A 36 -1.88 -23.02 -9.94
CA ILE A 36 -2.55 -22.16 -10.93
C ILE A 36 -2.73 -22.92 -12.26
N ASP A 37 -1.67 -23.56 -12.75
CA ASP A 37 -1.69 -24.31 -14.01
C ASP A 37 -2.71 -25.46 -13.97
N GLU A 38 -2.80 -26.17 -12.84
CA GLU A 38 -3.76 -27.27 -12.66
C GLU A 38 -5.22 -26.79 -12.74
N TRP A 39 -5.52 -25.64 -12.13
CA TRP A 39 -6.88 -25.12 -12.01
C TRP A 39 -7.29 -24.21 -13.18
N MET A 40 -6.34 -23.71 -13.96
CA MET A 40 -6.59 -22.75 -15.05
C MET A 40 -7.62 -23.24 -16.08
N ASN A 41 -7.60 -24.54 -16.40
CA ASN A 41 -8.52 -25.16 -17.35
C ASN A 41 -9.79 -25.75 -16.69
N LYS A 42 -9.82 -25.84 -15.36
CA LYS A 42 -10.94 -26.42 -14.59
C LYS A 42 -11.92 -25.34 -14.11
N ALA A 43 -11.46 -24.11 -13.94
CA ALA A 43 -12.27 -23.02 -13.38
C ALA A 43 -13.03 -22.22 -14.46
N GLY A 44 -14.36 -22.12 -14.30
CA GLY A 44 -15.23 -21.26 -15.10
C GLY A 44 -15.49 -19.88 -14.48
N GLY A 45 -16.22 -19.03 -15.19
CA GLY A 45 -16.73 -17.75 -14.68
C GLY A 45 -15.64 -16.79 -14.18
N GLU A 46 -15.93 -16.10 -13.07
CA GLU A 46 -15.03 -15.14 -12.44
C GLU A 46 -13.76 -15.79 -11.87
N ALA A 47 -13.86 -17.01 -11.34
CA ALA A 47 -12.71 -17.77 -10.86
C ALA A 47 -11.72 -18.06 -12.00
N GLY A 48 -12.23 -18.45 -13.17
CA GLY A 48 -11.40 -18.64 -14.37
C GLY A 48 -10.75 -17.34 -14.86
N LYS A 49 -11.47 -16.20 -14.82
CA LYS A 49 -10.91 -14.89 -15.17
C LYS A 49 -9.77 -14.51 -14.23
N LEU A 50 -9.96 -14.73 -12.93
CA LEU A 50 -8.93 -14.48 -11.92
C LEU A 50 -7.70 -15.35 -12.17
N LEU A 51 -7.88 -16.66 -12.35
CA LEU A 51 -6.80 -17.62 -12.62
C LEU A 51 -6.01 -17.30 -13.89
N ARG A 52 -6.65 -16.82 -14.95
CA ARG A 52 -5.94 -16.35 -16.16
C ARG A 52 -5.15 -15.07 -15.94
N SER A 53 -5.59 -14.20 -15.02
CA SER A 53 -4.89 -12.96 -14.70
C SER A 53 -3.76 -13.12 -13.68
N LEU A 54 -3.83 -14.18 -12.87
CA LEU A 54 -2.91 -14.46 -11.76
C LEU A 54 -1.46 -14.58 -12.22
N PRO A 55 -1.10 -15.34 -13.29
CA PRO A 55 0.28 -15.43 -13.75
C PRO A 55 0.95 -14.08 -13.99
N CYS A 56 0.22 -13.11 -14.55
CA CYS A 56 0.73 -11.76 -14.82
C CYS A 56 0.88 -10.90 -13.54
N LYS A 57 0.30 -11.33 -12.42
CA LYS A 57 0.27 -10.59 -11.14
C LYS A 57 0.93 -11.35 -9.99
N THR A 58 1.36 -12.59 -10.21
CA THR A 58 1.96 -13.48 -9.21
C THR A 58 3.13 -12.80 -8.50
N ASP A 59 4.01 -12.13 -9.26
CA ASP A 59 5.18 -11.45 -8.69
C ASP A 59 4.79 -10.30 -7.76
N GLN A 60 3.64 -9.65 -8.00
CA GLN A 60 3.12 -8.59 -7.14
C GLN A 60 2.44 -9.16 -5.90
N TRP A 61 1.69 -10.25 -6.03
CA TRP A 61 0.97 -10.87 -4.92
C TRP A 61 1.89 -11.52 -3.89
N TRP A 62 3.04 -12.02 -4.36
CA TRP A 62 4.01 -12.72 -3.53
C TRP A 62 5.30 -11.93 -3.34
N TYR A 63 5.27 -10.61 -3.56
CA TYR A 63 6.44 -9.74 -3.50
C TYR A 63 7.16 -9.79 -2.14
N PHE A 64 6.40 -9.88 -1.04
CA PHE A 64 6.94 -9.98 0.32
C PHE A 64 7.76 -11.26 0.56
N LEU A 65 7.67 -12.26 -0.32
CA LEU A 65 8.49 -13.47 -0.24
C LEU A 65 9.94 -13.21 -0.68
N ASP A 66 10.16 -12.21 -1.55
CA ASP A 66 11.50 -11.75 -1.94
C ASP A 66 11.98 -10.61 -1.04
N HIS A 67 11.04 -9.83 -0.51
CA HIS A 67 11.26 -8.65 0.30
C HIS A 67 10.60 -8.80 1.68
N PRO A 68 11.18 -9.62 2.59
CA PRO A 68 10.56 -9.93 3.87
C PRO A 68 10.44 -8.74 4.83
N GLU A 69 11.14 -7.63 4.55
CA GLU A 69 10.98 -6.34 5.21
C GLU A 69 9.60 -5.71 4.99
N LEU A 70 8.86 -6.18 3.96
CA LEU A 70 7.53 -5.69 3.63
C LEU A 70 6.45 -6.60 4.24
N SER A 71 5.35 -5.98 4.68
CA SER A 71 4.17 -6.71 5.15
C SER A 71 3.55 -7.54 4.01
N PRO A 72 3.06 -8.76 4.29
CA PRO A 72 2.32 -9.58 3.32
C PRO A 72 0.92 -9.04 3.00
N ASP A 73 0.47 -8.01 3.74
CA ASP A 73 -0.86 -7.42 3.59
C ASP A 73 -0.83 -5.99 3.06
N ASN A 74 -1.97 -5.57 2.51
CA ASN A 74 -2.18 -4.22 1.97
C ASN A 74 -2.80 -3.26 3.00
N ASN A 75 -2.84 -3.61 4.29
CA ASN A 75 -3.61 -2.87 5.30
C ASN A 75 -3.16 -1.42 5.41
N LEU A 76 -1.85 -1.17 5.29
CA LEU A 76 -1.29 0.18 5.36
C LEU A 76 -1.79 1.06 4.20
N ALA A 77 -1.77 0.54 2.97
CA ALA A 77 -2.24 1.30 1.82
C ALA A 77 -3.76 1.52 1.90
N GLU A 78 -4.53 0.50 2.26
CA GLU A 78 -5.98 0.61 2.44
C GLU A 78 -6.36 1.63 3.50
N ARG A 79 -5.72 1.59 4.67
CA ARG A 79 -5.94 2.57 5.75
C ARG A 79 -5.62 3.99 5.26
N THR A 80 -4.55 4.15 4.49
CA THR A 80 -4.15 5.44 3.92
C THR A 80 -5.17 5.95 2.91
N LEU A 81 -5.66 5.10 2.00
CA LEU A 81 -6.64 5.50 0.98
C LEU A 81 -8.05 5.72 1.54
N ARG A 82 -8.41 5.07 2.65
CA ARG A 82 -9.77 5.09 3.22
C ARG A 82 -10.30 6.50 3.46
N LEU A 83 -9.47 7.42 3.96
CA LEU A 83 -9.91 8.80 4.19
C LEU A 83 -10.34 9.49 2.88
N ALA A 84 -9.55 9.33 1.81
CA ALA A 84 -9.84 9.93 0.51
C ALA A 84 -11.10 9.32 -0.12
N VAL A 85 -11.22 7.99 -0.06
CA VAL A 85 -12.37 7.25 -0.58
C VAL A 85 -13.66 7.64 0.15
N THR A 86 -13.62 7.69 1.50
CA THR A 86 -14.76 8.11 2.32
C THR A 86 -15.13 9.56 2.03
N LYS A 87 -14.15 10.49 1.98
CA LYS A 87 -14.41 11.91 1.63
C LYS A 87 -15.12 12.02 0.28
N ARG A 88 -14.61 11.35 -0.75
CA ARG A 88 -15.22 11.35 -2.10
C ARG A 88 -16.65 10.79 -2.05
N LYS A 89 -16.88 9.70 -1.32
CA LYS A 89 -18.19 9.06 -1.22
C LYS A 89 -19.21 9.97 -0.54
N VAL A 90 -18.83 10.58 0.59
CA VAL A 90 -19.73 11.47 1.36
C VAL A 90 -20.00 12.78 0.64
N SER A 91 -19.00 13.37 -0.02
CA SER A 91 -19.16 14.66 -0.70
C SER A 91 -19.72 14.57 -2.12
N GLY A 92 -19.94 13.36 -2.65
CA GLY A 92 -20.31 13.14 -4.06
C GLY A 92 -19.21 13.46 -5.08
N GLY A 93 -17.98 13.72 -4.62
CA GLY A 93 -16.84 14.09 -5.47
C GLY A 93 -16.94 15.50 -6.07
N SER A 94 -16.24 15.73 -7.18
CA SER A 94 -16.19 16.99 -7.93
C SER A 94 -16.47 16.74 -9.41
N ARG A 95 -17.00 17.74 -10.13
CA ARG A 95 -17.13 17.72 -11.60
C ARG A 95 -15.93 18.33 -12.33
N SER A 96 -15.00 18.94 -11.60
CA SER A 96 -13.76 19.54 -12.13
C SER A 96 -12.53 18.77 -11.64
N MET A 97 -11.61 18.48 -12.57
CA MET A 97 -10.31 17.86 -12.29
C MET A 97 -9.45 18.72 -11.37
N GLU A 98 -9.51 20.04 -11.51
CA GLU A 98 -8.78 20.99 -10.67
C GLU A 98 -9.19 20.87 -9.20
N ARG A 99 -10.51 20.82 -8.94
CA ARG A 99 -11.04 20.61 -7.59
C ARG A 99 -10.67 19.24 -7.00
N PHE A 100 -10.52 18.21 -7.84
CA PHE A 100 -9.96 16.92 -7.39
C PHE A 100 -8.50 17.05 -6.99
N LYS A 101 -7.67 17.75 -7.78
CA LYS A 101 -6.27 18.03 -7.44
C LYS A 101 -6.14 18.79 -6.12
N HIS A 102 -6.95 19.83 -5.91
CA HIS A 102 -6.95 20.57 -4.63
C HIS A 102 -7.31 19.67 -3.44
N THR A 103 -8.34 18.84 -3.58
CA THR A 103 -8.70 17.85 -2.53
C THR A 103 -7.56 16.85 -2.29
N ALA A 104 -6.92 16.35 -3.35
CA ALA A 104 -5.81 15.43 -3.23
C ALA A 104 -4.63 16.06 -2.49
N ASN A 105 -4.23 17.28 -2.86
CA ASN A 105 -3.14 18.02 -2.21
C ASN A 105 -3.41 18.24 -0.71
N LEU A 106 -4.62 18.67 -0.35
CA LEU A 106 -5.01 18.83 1.06
C LEU A 106 -4.95 17.51 1.83
N LEU A 107 -5.46 16.42 1.24
CA LEU A 107 -5.39 15.11 1.87
C LEU A 107 -3.95 14.60 2.02
N THR A 108 -3.08 14.86 1.05
CA THR A 108 -1.66 14.55 1.13
C THR A 108 -1.02 15.23 2.33
N VAL A 109 -1.23 16.54 2.51
CA VAL A 109 -0.72 17.30 3.66
C VAL A 109 -1.24 16.70 4.97
N VAL A 110 -2.57 16.54 5.09
CA VAL A 110 -3.21 16.01 6.30
C VAL A 110 -2.67 14.62 6.67
N GLN A 111 -2.59 13.71 5.69
CA GLN A 111 -2.14 12.34 5.93
C GLN A 111 -0.65 12.27 6.28
N THR A 112 0.17 13.09 5.63
CA THR A 112 1.61 13.14 5.88
C THR A 112 1.91 13.70 7.27
N CYS A 113 1.29 14.82 7.65
CA CYS A 113 1.42 15.38 9.00
C CYS A 113 0.99 14.37 10.07
N ARG A 114 -0.16 13.70 9.89
CA ARG A 114 -0.64 12.66 10.82
C ARG A 114 0.34 11.49 10.93
N ARG A 115 0.91 11.01 9.81
CA ARG A 115 1.93 9.95 9.83
C ARG A 115 3.20 10.37 10.56
N GLN A 116 3.58 11.65 10.46
CA GLN A 116 4.76 12.21 11.11
C GLN A 116 4.50 12.64 12.57
N GLY A 117 3.29 12.48 13.10
CA GLY A 117 2.94 12.96 14.45
C GLY A 117 2.91 14.49 14.58
N ARG A 118 2.78 15.22 13.46
CA ARG A 118 2.79 16.70 13.42
C ARG A 118 1.37 17.26 13.40
N SER A 119 1.19 18.44 13.98
CA SER A 119 -0.06 19.19 13.90
C SER A 119 -0.30 19.66 12.45
N VAL A 120 -1.47 19.29 11.92
CA VAL A 120 -1.92 19.73 10.59
C VAL A 120 -2.20 21.24 10.58
N ILE A 121 -2.74 21.77 11.68
CA ILE A 121 -3.11 23.19 11.79
C ILE A 121 -1.85 24.05 11.80
N GLU A 122 -0.86 23.70 12.62
CA GLU A 122 0.42 24.41 12.67
C GLU A 122 1.13 24.35 11.31
N PHE A 123 1.06 23.21 10.60
CA PHE A 123 1.63 23.11 9.25
C PHE A 123 0.99 24.12 8.29
N PHE A 124 -0.33 24.23 8.28
CA PHE A 124 -1.02 25.19 7.42
C PHE A 124 -0.77 26.63 7.83
N GLU A 125 -0.71 26.92 9.13
CA GLU A 125 -0.34 28.24 9.64
C GLU A 125 1.03 28.67 9.12
N GLN A 126 2.06 27.82 9.30
CA GLN A 126 3.41 28.10 8.79
C GLN A 126 3.44 28.24 7.27
N ALA A 127 2.67 27.43 6.54
CA ALA A 127 2.60 27.53 5.09
C ALA A 127 1.96 28.85 4.62
N ILE A 128 0.93 29.33 5.30
CA ILE A 128 0.27 30.60 5.01
C ILE A 128 1.21 31.77 5.37
N LEU A 129 1.88 31.71 6.52
CA LEU A 129 2.85 32.72 6.95
C LEU A 129 4.01 32.87 5.95
N ALA A 130 4.57 31.75 5.47
CA ALA A 130 5.60 31.74 4.43
C ALA A 130 5.10 32.27 3.07
N MET A 131 3.80 32.20 2.79
CA MET A 131 3.22 32.73 1.55
C MET A 131 3.12 34.26 1.57
N VAL A 132 2.94 34.87 2.75
CA VAL A 132 2.79 36.32 2.91
C VAL A 132 4.08 37.02 3.32
N ASN A 133 5.02 36.31 3.93
CA ASN A 133 6.31 36.83 4.36
C ASN A 133 7.46 36.02 3.73
N PRO A 134 8.23 36.60 2.79
CA PRO A 134 9.35 35.93 2.14
C PRO A 134 10.48 35.50 3.09
N ASP A 135 10.58 36.13 4.27
CA ASP A 135 11.62 35.83 5.25
C ASP A 135 11.30 34.56 6.06
N ILE A 136 10.08 34.04 5.98
CA ILE A 136 9.65 32.82 6.67
C ILE A 136 9.84 31.62 5.74
N GLN A 137 10.59 30.62 6.20
CA GLN A 137 10.80 29.40 5.43
C GLN A 137 9.52 28.55 5.36
N ALA A 138 9.14 28.15 4.15
CA ALA A 138 7.99 27.28 3.93
C ALA A 138 8.17 25.92 4.62
N PRO A 139 7.15 25.40 5.33
CA PRO A 139 7.24 24.12 6.01
C PRO A 139 7.32 22.97 4.99
N SER A 140 8.25 22.04 5.21
CA SER A 140 8.40 20.85 4.37
C SER A 140 7.56 19.68 4.88
N LEU A 141 6.98 18.92 3.96
CA LEU A 141 6.40 17.60 4.22
C LEU A 141 7.43 16.46 4.12
N ILE A 142 8.60 16.73 3.54
CA ILE A 142 9.70 15.77 3.47
C ILE A 142 10.46 15.86 4.80
N PRO A 143 10.59 14.75 5.56
CA PRO A 143 11.39 14.72 6.79
C PRO A 143 12.83 15.16 6.52
N GLN A 144 13.39 15.98 7.40
CA GLN A 144 14.84 16.24 7.41
C GLN A 144 15.49 15.02 8.07
N ILE A 145 16.38 14.36 7.32
CA ILE A 145 17.13 13.16 7.76
C ILE A 145 18.12 13.54 8.85
#